data_AF-A0A956XXY0-F1
#
_entry.id   AF-A0A956XXY0-F1
#
_cell.length_a   1.000
_cell.length_b   1.000
_cell.length_c   1.000
_cell.angle_alpha   90.00
_cell.angle_beta   90.00
_cell.angle_gamma   90.00
#
_symmetry.space_group_name_H-M   'P 1'
#
loop_
_entity.id
_entity.type
_entity.pdbx_description
1 polymer ?
#
loop_
_entity_poly.entity_id
_entity_poly.type
_entity_poly.pdbx_seq_one_letter_code
_entity_poly.pdbx_strand_id
1 'polypeptide(L)'
;YGVTTGDQISLDLLTYRDSANEDGFFMLMMQPPLNADDSVIQPKDVVIVLDQSGSMGGTKWEQAREAAKYVLRNLNSQDRFNVISFSTGWRVYARELLPASESESAISWVNTLYAEGGTDINGALETALSFTQERPMTILFMTDGLATEGITETSAILANLEQEASPNARIFTFGVGDDVDTFLLDALVRDFRGTGSYVRPTERIDEEVASLYNKISAPVMNDIALQIDGITTELLYPQQLPDLFAGEQVTIIGRYRGDTNGATITLTGTVNGQQQTVQLANAAFPGRAGGDSFLGRLWATRRIGDLLNSIRLNGESDELVDSVVNLSIRYGIITPYTSFLIEEDDILSEQGRRQAMDSFEEEAGELARLSTGASAVDAADAALDLQSANAPASVVMSPTPAPTMSADGTVGMGGAMTETAQEPGVLGYDADDGEGFFRPANPVQTVAGKTFLWQDGIWTDTTFNPDTMETIDITFLSDEYFDLLIQFPDAGQYLALGDQVIVVLDGTAYQIVPEVTE
;
A
#
# COMPACT_ATOMS: atom_id res chain seq x y z
N TYR A 1 -21.30 14.09 -13.19
CA TYR A 1 -20.49 14.52 -12.05
C TYR A 1 -21.22 15.64 -11.32
N GLY A 2 -22.16 15.29 -10.45
CA GLY A 2 -22.86 16.25 -9.61
C GLY A 2 -22.11 16.37 -8.31
N VAL A 3 -21.44 17.50 -8.08
CA VAL A 3 -20.91 17.83 -6.76
C VAL A 3 -22.13 18.14 -5.89
N THR A 4 -22.55 17.18 -5.07
CA THR A 4 -23.50 17.45 -4.00
C THR A 4 -22.79 18.35 -2.99
N THR A 5 -23.09 19.64 -3.06
CA THR A 5 -22.89 20.59 -1.96
C THR A 5 -23.71 20.09 -0.75
N GLY A 6 -23.07 19.44 0.21
CA GLY A 6 -23.72 19.02 1.45
C GLY A 6 -22.71 18.55 2.48
N ASP A 7 -23.00 18.81 3.76
CA ASP A 7 -22.25 18.40 4.96
C ASP A 7 -22.26 16.88 5.20
N GLN A 8 -22.32 16.07 4.14
CA GLN A 8 -22.54 14.64 4.17
C GLN A 8 -21.41 13.90 3.45
N ILE A 9 -21.11 12.69 3.92
CA ILE A 9 -20.13 11.79 3.30
C ILE A 9 -20.69 11.32 1.95
N SER A 10 -19.93 11.51 0.87
CA SER A 10 -20.23 10.97 -0.46
C SER A 10 -19.64 9.58 -0.64
N LEU A 11 -20.36 8.72 -1.36
CA LEU A 11 -19.92 7.38 -1.74
C LEU A 11 -19.96 7.27 -3.27
N ASP A 12 -18.82 6.94 -3.88
CA ASP A 12 -18.68 6.74 -5.32
C ASP A 12 -18.12 5.35 -5.63
N LEU A 13 -18.72 4.65 -6.59
CA LEU A 13 -18.36 3.28 -6.95
C LEU A 13 -17.89 3.21 -8.40
N LEU A 14 -16.70 2.64 -8.61
CA LEU A 14 -16.23 2.16 -9.90
C LEU A 14 -16.20 0.63 -9.89
N THR A 15 -16.48 0.00 -11.03
CA THR A 15 -16.45 -1.46 -11.19
C THR A 15 -15.78 -1.85 -12.50
N TYR A 16 -15.22 -3.06 -12.52
CA TYR A 16 -14.60 -3.65 -13.69
C TYR A 16 -14.77 -5.16 -13.69
N ARG A 17 -14.94 -5.75 -14.87
CA ARG A 17 -14.88 -7.19 -15.08
C ARG A 17 -14.24 -7.48 -16.44
N ASP A 18 -13.31 -8.44 -16.48
CA ASP A 18 -12.58 -8.78 -17.71
C ASP A 18 -13.44 -9.64 -18.66
N SER A 19 -14.18 -10.62 -18.11
CA SER A 19 -15.11 -11.46 -18.86
C SER A 19 -16.26 -11.93 -17.99
N ALA A 20 -17.34 -12.44 -18.59
CA ALA A 20 -18.50 -12.94 -17.85
C ALA A 20 -18.19 -14.12 -16.91
N ASN A 21 -17.08 -14.82 -17.14
CA ASN A 21 -16.67 -16.00 -16.38
C ASN A 21 -15.61 -15.68 -15.30
N GLU A 22 -15.15 -14.44 -15.21
CA GLU A 22 -14.18 -14.01 -14.21
C GLU A 22 -14.82 -13.20 -13.09
N ASP A 23 -14.17 -13.22 -11.93
CA ASP A 23 -14.50 -12.32 -10.83
C ASP A 23 -14.28 -10.87 -11.27
N GLY A 24 -15.15 -9.98 -10.80
CA GLY A 24 -14.98 -8.54 -11.03
C GLY A 24 -14.22 -7.86 -9.91
N PHE A 25 -13.84 -6.61 -10.16
CA PHE A 25 -13.14 -5.72 -9.23
C PHE A 25 -13.97 -4.45 -9.03
N PHE A 26 -13.88 -3.86 -7.84
CA PHE A 26 -14.55 -2.60 -7.57
C PHE A 26 -13.69 -1.70 -6.70
N MET A 27 -13.89 -0.39 -6.85
CA MET A 27 -13.33 0.64 -5.99
C MET A 27 -14.46 1.49 -5.44
N LEU A 28 -14.57 1.53 -4.12
CA LEU A 28 -15.48 2.39 -3.39
C LEU A 28 -14.69 3.55 -2.78
N MET A 29 -15.01 4.77 -3.18
CA MET A 29 -14.45 5.99 -2.63
C MET A 29 -15.42 6.59 -1.62
N MET A 30 -14.92 6.89 -0.43
CA MET A 30 -15.63 7.63 0.61
C MET A 30 -15.01 9.00 0.72
N GLN A 31 -15.82 10.03 0.51
CA GLN A 31 -15.38 11.43 0.58
C GLN A 31 -16.17 12.14 1.69
N PRO A 32 -15.59 12.33 2.87
CA PRO A 32 -16.14 13.23 3.87
C PRO A 32 -16.10 14.69 3.37
N PRO A 33 -16.90 15.59 3.96
CA PRO A 33 -16.87 17.00 3.60
C PRO A 33 -15.48 17.61 3.84
N LEU A 34 -15.09 18.57 2.98
CA LEU A 34 -13.79 19.26 3.06
C LEU A 34 -13.63 20.07 4.35
N ASN A 35 -14.74 20.63 4.84
CA ASN A 35 -14.79 21.35 6.11
C ASN A 35 -15.87 20.70 6.96
N ALA A 36 -15.50 20.30 8.17
CA ALA A 36 -16.45 19.98 9.22
C ALA A 36 -16.59 21.21 10.11
N ASP A 37 -17.81 21.63 10.44
CA ASP A 37 -18.01 22.61 11.51
C ASP A 37 -17.38 22.07 12.80
N ASP A 38 -16.81 22.93 13.64
CA ASP A 38 -16.21 22.56 14.93
C ASP A 38 -17.16 21.73 15.83
N SER A 39 -18.48 21.84 15.61
CA SER A 39 -19.51 21.04 16.30
C SER A 39 -19.57 19.57 15.87
N VAL A 40 -18.94 19.20 14.76
CA VAL A 40 -18.90 17.83 14.20
C VAL A 40 -17.58 17.14 14.53
N ILE A 41 -16.53 17.90 14.87
CA ILE A 41 -15.23 17.36 15.26
C ILE A 41 -15.33 16.74 16.66
N GLN A 42 -15.08 15.44 16.75
CA GLN A 42 -15.12 14.73 18.01
C GLN A 42 -13.90 15.10 18.88
N PRO A 43 -14.09 15.47 20.16
CA PRO A 43 -12.98 15.67 21.09
C PRO A 43 -12.16 14.38 21.23
N LYS A 44 -10.84 14.49 21.12
CA LYS A 44 -9.93 13.35 21.21
C LYS A 44 -8.89 13.54 22.31
N ASP A 45 -8.32 12.42 22.74
CA ASP A 45 -7.20 12.40 23.66
C ASP A 45 -5.91 12.13 22.86
N VAL A 46 -4.88 12.96 23.04
CA VAL A 46 -3.62 12.87 22.28
C VAL A 46 -2.46 12.59 23.23
N VAL A 47 -1.78 11.46 23.07
CA VAL A 47 -0.57 11.14 23.83
C VAL A 47 0.63 11.10 22.89
N ILE A 48 1.59 11.99 23.12
CA ILE A 48 2.83 12.02 22.35
C ILE A 48 3.86 11.19 23.11
N VAL A 49 4.42 10.16 22.47
CA VAL A 49 5.41 9.25 23.05
C VAL A 49 6.74 9.43 22.31
N LEU A 50 7.68 10.10 22.97
CA LEU A 50 8.94 10.55 22.39
C LEU A 50 10.11 9.71 22.90
N ASP A 51 10.80 9.07 21.96
CA ASP A 51 12.10 8.47 22.22
C ASP A 51 13.14 9.58 22.47
N GLN A 52 13.76 9.53 23.64
CA GLN A 52 14.87 10.40 24.03
C GLN A 52 16.15 9.60 24.21
N SER A 53 16.28 8.42 23.60
CA SER A 53 17.50 7.60 23.64
C SER A 53 18.73 8.35 23.09
N GLY A 54 19.92 7.86 23.42
CA GLY A 54 21.16 8.49 22.96
C GLY A 54 21.31 8.55 21.42
N SER A 55 20.73 7.61 20.69
CA SER A 55 20.73 7.56 19.21
C SER A 55 20.00 8.75 18.58
N MET A 56 19.00 9.30 19.27
CA MET A 56 18.23 10.47 18.82
C MET A 56 19.05 11.76 18.78
N GLY A 57 20.28 11.78 19.30
CA GLY A 57 21.11 12.98 19.40
C GLY A 57 21.26 13.80 18.11
N GLY A 58 21.44 15.12 18.28
CA GLY A 58 21.61 16.04 17.16
C GLY A 58 20.28 16.41 16.48
N THR A 59 20.27 16.43 15.15
CA THR A 59 19.15 16.92 14.34
C THR A 59 17.86 16.11 14.55
N LYS A 60 17.95 14.77 14.72
CA LYS A 60 16.79 13.90 14.94
C LYS A 60 15.99 14.34 16.17
N TRP A 61 16.68 14.56 17.29
CA TRP A 61 16.07 15.05 18.53
C TRP A 61 15.47 16.45 18.39
N GLU A 62 16.16 17.36 17.70
CA GLU A 62 15.63 18.71 17.45
C GLU A 62 14.33 18.65 16.64
N GLN A 63 14.29 17.84 15.58
CA GLN A 63 13.10 17.65 14.76
C GLN A 63 11.96 16.95 15.51
N ALA A 64 12.24 15.89 16.27
CA ALA A 64 11.22 15.20 17.09
C ALA A 64 10.61 16.14 18.14
N ARG A 65 11.41 17.02 18.76
CA ARG A 65 10.90 18.07 19.65
C ARG A 65 10.03 19.10 18.93
N GLU A 66 10.43 19.56 17.74
CA GLU A 66 9.61 20.49 16.96
C GLU A 66 8.30 19.83 16.50
N ALA A 67 8.32 18.55 16.15
CA ALA A 67 7.15 17.75 15.84
C ALA A 67 6.17 17.68 17.03
N ALA A 68 6.67 17.34 18.22
CA ALA A 68 5.86 17.32 19.44
C ALA A 68 5.24 18.69 19.76
N LYS A 69 6.02 19.76 19.62
CA LYS A 69 5.55 21.14 19.81
C LYS A 69 4.51 21.54 18.77
N TYR A 70 4.65 21.08 17.53
CA TYR A 70 3.65 21.30 16.50
C TYR A 70 2.31 20.70 16.89
N VAL A 71 2.30 19.42 17.29
CA VAL A 71 1.08 18.74 17.75
C VAL A 71 0.44 19.48 18.92
N LEU A 72 1.22 19.82 19.95
CA LEU A 72 0.74 20.54 21.14
C LEU A 72 0.10 21.91 20.84
N ARG A 73 0.55 22.59 19.77
CA ARG A 73 0.00 23.88 19.33
C ARG A 73 -1.24 23.75 18.45
N ASN A 74 -1.45 22.59 17.83
CA ASN A 74 -2.53 22.33 16.89
C ASN A 74 -3.61 21.40 17.47
N LEU A 75 -3.62 21.17 18.78
CA LEU A 75 -4.72 20.50 19.47
C LEU A 75 -6.03 21.28 19.30
N ASN A 76 -7.15 20.56 19.15
CA ASN A 76 -8.46 21.21 19.15
C ASN A 76 -8.81 21.71 20.55
N SER A 77 -9.71 22.69 20.66
CA SER A 77 -10.03 23.34 21.94
C SER A 77 -10.61 22.40 23.02
N GLN A 78 -11.21 21.28 22.63
CA GLN A 78 -11.80 20.28 23.54
C GLN A 78 -10.91 19.03 23.72
N ASP A 79 -9.77 18.98 23.03
CA ASP A 79 -8.84 17.87 23.14
C ASP A 79 -8.18 17.87 24.51
N ARG A 80 -7.82 16.66 24.96
CA ARG A 80 -6.91 16.48 26.09
C ARG A 80 -5.60 15.90 25.59
N PHE A 81 -4.52 16.13 26.33
CA PHE A 81 -3.22 15.64 25.92
C PHE A 81 -2.36 15.18 27.09
N ASN A 82 -1.33 14.39 26.77
CA ASN A 82 -0.18 14.17 27.63
C ASN A 82 1.08 13.93 26.78
N VAL A 83 2.24 14.01 27.41
CA VAL A 83 3.53 13.72 26.77
C VAL A 83 4.29 12.71 27.62
N ILE A 84 4.79 11.66 26.98
CA ILE A 84 5.66 10.65 27.55
C ILE A 84 6.99 10.76 26.85
N SER A 85 8.08 10.89 27.61
CA SER A 85 9.44 10.78 27.09
C SER A 85 10.09 9.52 27.64
N PHE A 86 10.69 8.68 26.80
CA PHE A 86 11.28 7.43 27.24
C PHE A 86 12.72 7.24 26.74
N SER A 87 13.53 6.65 27.60
CA SER A 87 14.85 6.10 27.27
C SER A 87 15.10 4.84 28.10
N THR A 88 16.02 4.81 29.07
CA THR A 88 16.19 3.66 29.98
C THR A 88 14.98 3.39 30.88
N GLY A 89 14.11 4.39 31.01
CA GLY A 89 12.76 4.25 31.52
C GLY A 89 11.94 5.40 30.96
N TRP A 90 10.71 5.61 31.43
CA TRP A 90 9.85 6.65 30.89
C TRP A 90 9.45 7.67 31.96
N ARG A 91 9.19 8.89 31.48
CA ARG A 91 8.70 10.02 32.27
C ARG A 91 7.42 10.52 31.63
N VAL A 92 6.39 10.68 32.46
CA VAL A 92 5.11 11.25 32.03
C VAL A 92 5.04 12.70 32.49
N TYR A 93 4.68 13.60 31.59
CA TYR A 93 4.56 15.03 31.89
C TYR A 93 3.53 15.30 32.99
N ALA A 94 2.34 14.71 32.86
CA ALA A 94 1.24 14.84 33.82
C ALA A 94 0.68 13.49 34.25
N ARG A 95 0.13 13.40 35.47
CA ARG A 95 -0.50 12.16 35.99
C ARG A 95 -1.83 11.82 35.31
N GLU A 96 -2.48 12.82 34.73
CA GLU A 96 -3.77 12.73 34.07
C GLU A 96 -3.68 13.47 32.73
N LEU A 97 -4.60 13.19 31.81
CA LEU A 97 -4.74 13.95 30.57
C LEU A 97 -5.16 15.40 30.89
N LEU A 98 -4.42 16.37 30.35
CA LEU A 98 -4.66 17.80 30.58
C LEU A 98 -5.40 18.44 29.40
N PRO A 99 -6.21 19.48 29.62
CA PRO A 99 -6.88 20.19 28.53
C PRO A 99 -5.87 20.92 27.61
N ALA A 100 -6.20 21.06 26.33
CA ALA A 100 -5.35 21.72 25.33
C ALA A 100 -4.85 23.13 25.75
N SER A 101 -5.59 23.85 26.59
CA SER A 101 -5.19 25.15 27.13
C SER A 101 -3.90 25.14 27.97
N GLU A 102 -3.47 23.97 28.45
CA GLU A 102 -2.25 23.80 29.25
C GLU A 102 -1.02 23.37 28.42
N SER A 103 -1.15 23.31 27.09
CA SER A 103 -0.09 22.80 26.19
C SER A 103 1.21 23.59 26.25
N GLU A 104 1.17 24.90 26.52
CA GLU A 104 2.37 25.75 26.62
C GLU A 104 3.33 25.33 27.75
N SER A 105 2.79 24.80 28.85
CA SER A 105 3.61 24.29 29.96
C SER A 105 4.26 22.94 29.60
N ALA A 106 3.57 22.12 28.79
CA ALA A 106 4.15 20.89 28.24
C ALA A 106 5.23 21.18 27.21
N ILE A 107 5.03 22.17 26.33
CA ILE A 107 6.05 22.66 25.39
C ILE A 107 7.30 23.10 26.15
N SER A 108 7.12 23.80 27.27
CA SER A 108 8.23 24.23 28.13
C SER A 108 8.97 23.04 28.74
N TRP A 109 8.27 21.99 29.16
CA TRP A 109 8.86 20.74 29.64
C TRP A 109 9.63 19.99 28.56
N VAL A 110 9.05 19.82 27.37
CA VAL A 110 9.71 19.21 26.19
C VAL A 110 11.02 19.93 25.86
N ASN A 111 11.08 21.27 26.01
CA ASN A 111 12.31 22.03 25.79
C ASN A 111 13.44 21.75 26.79
N THR A 112 13.13 21.14 27.94
CA THR A 112 14.13 20.76 28.95
C THR A 112 14.70 19.36 28.73
N LEU A 113 14.09 18.56 27.86
CA LEU A 113 14.51 17.21 27.56
C LEU A 113 15.70 17.20 26.59
N TYR A 114 16.54 16.18 26.70
CA TYR A 114 17.70 15.97 25.83
C TYR A 114 17.92 14.47 25.64
N ALA A 115 18.47 14.10 24.48
CA ALA A 115 18.75 12.71 24.11
C ALA A 115 19.80 12.08 25.07
N GLU A 116 19.41 11.04 25.79
CA GLU A 116 20.23 10.26 26.71
C GLU A 116 19.63 8.87 27.02
N GLY A 117 20.47 7.90 27.36
CA GLY A 117 20.05 6.57 27.86
C GLY A 117 19.72 5.56 26.76
N GLY A 118 19.11 4.44 27.18
CA GLY A 118 18.64 3.34 26.32
C GLY A 118 17.21 3.57 25.80
N THR A 119 16.46 2.50 25.59
CA THR A 119 15.16 2.54 24.87
C THR A 119 14.17 1.51 25.45
N ASP A 120 13.26 1.95 26.33
CA ASP A 120 12.19 1.13 26.94
C ASP A 120 10.85 1.42 26.27
N ILE A 121 10.62 0.77 25.12
CA ILE A 121 9.40 0.94 24.31
C ILE A 121 8.17 0.38 25.03
N ASN A 122 8.30 -0.81 25.63
CA ASN A 122 7.19 -1.51 26.27
C ASN A 122 6.53 -0.65 27.35
N GLY A 123 7.31 -0.18 28.33
CA GLY A 123 6.75 0.57 29.44
C GLY A 123 6.18 1.93 29.04
N ALA A 124 6.77 2.57 28.02
CA ALA A 124 6.27 3.83 27.48
C ALA A 124 4.89 3.66 26.80
N LEU A 125 4.74 2.64 25.95
CA LEU A 125 3.49 2.37 25.23
C LEU A 125 2.40 1.80 26.13
N GLU A 126 2.71 0.90 27.06
CA GLU A 126 1.74 0.44 28.08
C GLU A 126 1.20 1.62 28.90
N THR A 127 2.08 2.54 29.30
CA THR A 127 1.67 3.74 30.03
C THR A 127 0.80 4.65 29.16
N ALA A 128 1.11 4.80 27.88
CA ALA A 128 0.29 5.56 26.94
C ALA A 128 -1.13 4.96 26.84
N LEU A 129 -1.22 3.64 26.63
CA LEU A 129 -2.49 2.92 26.52
C LEU A 129 -3.32 2.97 27.81
N SER A 130 -2.67 3.01 28.98
CA SER A 130 -3.35 3.12 30.28
C SER A 130 -4.19 4.41 30.44
N PHE A 131 -3.92 5.44 29.64
CA PHE A 131 -4.74 6.65 29.61
C PHE A 131 -6.04 6.48 28.82
N THR A 132 -6.20 5.39 28.06
CA THR A 132 -7.35 5.20 27.18
C THR A 132 -8.64 5.13 27.99
N GLN A 133 -9.63 5.92 27.58
CA GLN A 133 -10.96 5.96 28.20
C GLN A 133 -12.04 5.82 27.10
N GLU A 134 -13.15 6.54 27.24
CA GLU A 134 -14.28 6.50 26.30
C GLU A 134 -14.04 7.32 25.02
N ARG A 135 -13.12 8.30 25.03
CA ARG A 135 -12.83 9.13 23.87
C ARG A 135 -11.84 8.42 22.92
N PRO A 136 -11.87 8.73 21.61
CA PRO A 136 -10.82 8.34 20.70
C PRO A 136 -9.45 8.80 21.23
N MET A 137 -8.52 7.87 21.35
CA MET A 137 -7.15 8.11 21.79
C MET A 137 -6.20 7.99 20.60
N THR A 138 -5.47 9.06 20.34
CA THR A 138 -4.40 9.13 19.34
C THR A 138 -3.06 9.10 20.05
N ILE A 139 -2.29 8.03 19.85
CA ILE A 139 -0.92 7.90 20.34
C ILE A 139 0.02 8.18 19.17
N LEU A 140 0.88 9.19 19.31
CA LEU A 140 1.93 9.50 18.33
C LEU A 140 3.26 8.97 18.87
N PHE A 141 3.73 7.87 18.33
CA PHE A 141 4.94 7.17 18.76
C PHE A 141 6.10 7.49 17.82
N MET A 142 7.17 8.08 18.36
CA MET A 142 8.37 8.46 17.59
C MET A 142 9.59 7.76 18.19
N THR A 143 10.34 7.01 17.38
CA THR A 143 11.55 6.27 17.80
C THR A 143 12.54 6.14 16.64
N ASP A 144 13.83 6.03 16.94
CA ASP A 144 14.90 5.81 15.96
C ASP A 144 15.64 4.48 16.15
N GLY A 145 15.13 3.60 17.00
CA GLY A 145 15.90 2.44 17.45
C GLY A 145 15.08 1.25 17.94
N LEU A 146 15.82 0.20 18.29
CA LEU A 146 15.30 -1.02 18.89
C LEU A 146 15.04 -0.83 20.39
N ALA A 147 14.14 -1.63 20.95
CA ALA A 147 14.01 -1.75 22.39
C ALA A 147 15.31 -2.34 22.99
N THR A 148 15.92 -1.63 23.93
CA THR A 148 17.19 -2.02 24.58
C THR A 148 17.06 -2.18 26.10
N GLU A 149 15.96 -1.71 26.68
CA GLU A 149 15.72 -1.68 28.12
C GLU A 149 14.32 -2.24 28.41
N GLY A 150 14.13 -2.82 29.59
CA GLY A 150 12.87 -3.46 29.95
C GLY A 150 12.61 -4.75 29.16
N ILE A 151 11.47 -4.81 28.46
CA ILE A 151 11.12 -5.93 27.57
C ILE A 151 11.55 -5.55 26.16
N THR A 152 12.49 -6.32 25.61
CA THR A 152 13.16 -6.00 24.34
C THR A 152 12.70 -6.86 23.16
N GLU A 153 12.11 -8.02 23.44
CA GLU A 153 11.64 -8.94 22.39
C GLU A 153 10.34 -8.42 21.78
N THR A 154 10.34 -8.13 20.47
CA THR A 154 9.21 -7.56 19.72
C THR A 154 7.90 -8.31 19.95
N SER A 155 7.94 -9.64 19.89
CA SER A 155 6.76 -10.49 20.13
C SER A 155 6.19 -10.37 21.55
N ALA A 156 7.05 -10.19 22.56
CA ALA A 156 6.62 -9.99 23.94
C ALA A 156 6.05 -8.59 24.15
N ILE A 157 6.63 -7.57 23.52
CA ILE A 157 6.09 -6.20 23.53
C ILE A 157 4.68 -6.21 22.94
N LEU A 158 4.51 -6.77 21.73
CA LEU A 158 3.21 -6.84 21.07
C LEU A 158 2.17 -7.60 21.91
N ALA A 159 2.54 -8.74 22.49
CA ALA A 159 1.64 -9.51 23.35
C ALA A 159 1.22 -8.78 24.64
N ASN A 160 2.06 -7.88 25.17
CA ASN A 160 1.69 -7.04 26.30
C ASN A 160 0.75 -5.92 25.89
N LEU A 161 1.05 -5.24 24.78
CA LEU A 161 0.23 -4.14 24.27
C LEU A 161 -1.15 -4.63 23.83
N GLU A 162 -1.27 -5.85 23.31
CA GLU A 162 -2.55 -6.48 22.97
C GLU A 162 -3.45 -6.65 24.21
N GLN A 163 -2.88 -6.94 25.38
CA GLN A 163 -3.66 -7.07 26.63
C GLN A 163 -4.23 -5.73 27.11
N GLU A 164 -3.56 -4.62 26.77
CA GLU A 164 -3.98 -3.25 27.06
C GLU A 164 -4.70 -2.60 25.86
N ALA A 165 -4.93 -3.36 24.78
CA ALA A 165 -5.53 -2.84 23.57
C ALA A 165 -6.98 -2.42 23.83
N SER A 166 -7.29 -1.21 23.37
CA SER A 166 -8.62 -0.63 23.44
C SER A 166 -9.12 -0.36 22.03
N PRO A 167 -10.42 -0.63 21.75
CA PRO A 167 -11.02 -0.22 20.48
C PRO A 167 -11.01 1.30 20.28
N ASN A 168 -10.72 2.07 21.33
CA ASN A 168 -10.62 3.52 21.26
C ASN A 168 -9.20 4.03 20.94
N ALA A 169 -8.17 3.19 21.06
CA ALA A 169 -6.78 3.59 20.86
C ALA A 169 -6.32 3.39 19.42
N ARG A 170 -5.64 4.41 18.88
CA ARG A 170 -4.96 4.41 17.58
C ARG A 170 -3.50 4.78 17.79
N ILE A 171 -2.57 3.97 17.28
CA ILE A 171 -1.13 4.22 17.39
C ILE A 171 -0.57 4.58 16.01
N PHE A 172 -0.10 5.81 15.87
CA PHE A 172 0.61 6.29 14.69
C PHE A 172 2.10 6.26 14.97
N THR A 173 2.87 5.63 14.09
CA THR A 173 4.30 5.39 14.28
C THR A 173 5.14 6.26 13.35
N PHE A 174 6.24 6.77 13.87
CA PHE A 174 7.26 7.50 13.11
C PHE A 174 8.61 6.85 13.40
N GLY A 175 9.04 5.99 12.48
CA GLY A 175 10.35 5.36 12.53
C GLY A 175 11.40 6.30 11.93
N VAL A 176 12.38 6.71 12.71
CA VAL A 176 13.35 7.74 12.29
C VAL A 176 14.67 7.09 11.90
N GLY A 177 15.03 7.21 10.62
CA GLY A 177 16.22 6.57 10.07
C GLY A 177 16.06 5.07 9.92
N ASP A 178 17.20 4.39 9.74
CA ASP A 178 17.22 3.00 9.30
C ASP A 178 17.38 1.98 10.45
N ASP A 179 17.64 2.42 11.68
CA ASP A 179 17.96 1.55 12.83
C ASP A 179 16.72 1.14 13.66
N VAL A 180 15.52 1.38 13.14
CA VAL A 180 14.25 1.08 13.80
C VAL A 180 13.87 -0.40 13.68
N ASP A 181 12.98 -0.86 14.56
CA ASP A 181 12.33 -2.17 14.45
C ASP A 181 11.08 -2.06 13.56
N THR A 182 11.25 -2.32 12.27
CA THR A 182 10.15 -2.23 11.28
C THR A 182 9.02 -3.20 11.60
N PHE A 183 9.30 -4.37 12.16
CA PHE A 183 8.27 -5.36 12.49
C PHE A 183 7.41 -4.87 13.63
N LEU A 184 8.02 -4.30 14.66
CA LEU A 184 7.29 -3.69 15.77
C LEU A 184 6.40 -2.55 15.27
N LEU A 185 6.95 -1.62 14.48
CA LEU A 185 6.21 -0.45 14.02
C LEU A 185 5.04 -0.84 13.10
N ASP A 186 5.25 -1.75 12.15
CA ASP A 186 4.20 -2.21 11.23
C ASP A 186 3.12 -3.01 11.96
N ALA A 187 3.51 -3.83 12.95
CA ALA A 187 2.55 -4.54 13.79
C ALA A 187 1.72 -3.59 14.65
N LEU A 188 2.33 -2.55 15.24
CA LEU A 188 1.61 -1.51 15.98
C LEU A 188 0.56 -0.80 15.11
N VAL A 189 0.93 -0.45 13.87
CA VAL A 189 0.02 0.19 12.91
C VAL A 189 -1.16 -0.72 12.58
N ARG A 190 -0.89 -2.00 12.31
CA ARG A 190 -1.90 -3.01 11.99
C ARG A 190 -2.84 -3.27 13.18
N ASP A 191 -2.29 -3.48 14.36
CA ASP A 191 -3.05 -3.95 15.53
C ASP A 191 -3.84 -2.81 16.19
N PHE A 192 -3.39 -1.56 16.03
CA PHE A 192 -4.04 -0.37 16.57
C PHE A 192 -4.68 0.54 15.51
N ARG A 193 -4.89 0.08 14.27
CA ARG A 193 -5.59 0.84 13.20
C ARG A 193 -5.02 2.26 12.98
N GLY A 194 -3.70 2.36 13.01
CA GLY A 194 -2.99 3.62 12.81
C GLY A 194 -2.45 3.79 11.40
N THR A 195 -1.44 4.64 11.27
CA THR A 195 -0.62 4.80 10.06
C THR A 195 0.83 4.98 10.49
N GLY A 196 1.74 4.32 9.80
CA GLY A 196 3.18 4.42 10.01
C GLY A 196 3.83 5.27 8.94
N SER A 197 4.93 5.91 9.30
CA SER A 197 5.83 6.60 8.36
C SER A 197 7.27 6.35 8.78
N TYR A 198 8.10 5.96 7.82
CA TYR A 198 9.54 5.87 8.01
C TYR A 198 10.17 7.16 7.49
N VAL A 199 10.75 7.95 8.39
CA VAL A 199 11.37 9.23 8.09
C VAL A 199 12.84 8.98 7.76
N ARG A 200 13.20 9.09 6.48
CA ARG A 200 14.57 8.85 6.02
C ARG A 200 15.53 9.95 6.49
N PRO A 201 16.85 9.71 6.52
CA PRO A 201 17.83 10.73 6.92
C PRO A 201 17.78 12.02 6.08
N THR A 202 17.25 11.96 4.87
CA THR A 202 17.04 13.11 3.97
C THR A 202 15.74 13.86 4.21
N GLU A 203 14.83 13.29 4.99
CA GLU A 203 13.50 13.80 5.28
C GLU A 203 13.46 14.45 6.67
N ARG A 204 12.32 15.04 7.02
CA ARG A 204 12.16 15.81 8.25
C ARG A 204 11.02 15.28 9.08
N ILE A 205 11.34 14.87 10.30
CA ILE A 205 10.36 14.28 11.23
C ILE A 205 9.21 15.26 11.51
N ASP A 206 9.53 16.54 11.66
CA ASP A 206 8.52 17.56 11.95
C ASP A 206 7.56 17.82 10.78
N GLU A 207 8.01 17.62 9.54
CA GLU A 207 7.16 17.75 8.35
C GLU A 207 6.23 16.54 8.21
N GLU A 208 6.76 15.32 8.38
CA GLU A 208 5.96 14.08 8.32
C GLU A 208 4.92 14.01 9.45
N VAL A 209 5.33 14.34 10.68
CA VAL A 209 4.39 14.39 11.82
C VAL A 209 3.33 15.45 11.60
N ALA A 210 3.69 16.64 11.11
CA ALA A 210 2.71 17.68 10.81
C ALA A 210 1.74 17.26 9.71
N SER A 211 2.23 16.66 8.64
CA SER A 211 1.44 16.14 7.53
C SER A 211 0.41 15.11 8.02
N LEU A 212 0.86 14.09 8.77
CA LEU A 212 -0.03 13.07 9.31
C LEU A 212 -1.01 13.65 10.33
N TYR A 213 -0.52 14.47 11.26
CA TYR A 213 -1.37 15.06 12.30
C TYR A 213 -2.49 15.91 11.72
N ASN A 214 -2.21 16.69 10.68
CA ASN A 214 -3.23 17.48 10.00
C ASN A 214 -4.34 16.61 9.40
N LYS A 215 -3.97 15.47 8.78
CA LYS A 215 -4.94 14.50 8.24
C LYS A 215 -5.83 13.94 9.34
N ILE A 216 -5.25 13.54 10.48
CA ILE A 216 -6.00 12.90 11.58
C ILE A 216 -6.59 13.86 12.62
N SER A 217 -6.43 15.18 12.42
CA SER A 217 -6.80 16.19 13.43
C SER A 217 -8.31 16.36 13.60
N ALA A 218 -9.09 16.05 12.56
CA ALA A 218 -10.52 16.31 12.47
C ALA A 218 -11.32 15.03 12.12
N PRO A 219 -11.48 14.08 13.05
CA PRO A 219 -12.28 12.87 12.82
C PRO A 219 -13.76 13.24 12.65
N VAL A 220 -14.34 12.81 11.53
CA VAL A 220 -15.75 13.01 11.17
C VAL A 220 -16.59 11.78 11.50
N MET A 221 -16.05 10.57 11.31
CA MET A 221 -16.74 9.31 11.63
C MET A 221 -15.74 8.24 12.08
N ASN A 222 -16.05 7.54 13.16
CA ASN A 222 -15.20 6.48 13.72
C ASN A 222 -15.88 5.12 13.63
N ASP A 223 -15.09 4.05 13.81
CA ASP A 223 -15.58 2.66 13.92
C ASP A 223 -16.44 2.26 12.72
N ILE A 224 -15.92 2.55 11.53
CA ILE A 224 -16.64 2.36 10.29
C ILE A 224 -16.77 0.88 9.96
N ALA A 225 -17.97 0.52 9.52
CA ALA A 225 -18.26 -0.78 8.94
C ALA A 225 -18.94 -0.61 7.57
N LEU A 226 -18.55 -1.47 6.64
CA LEU A 226 -19.08 -1.52 5.28
C LEU A 226 -19.89 -2.80 5.08
N GLN A 227 -21.11 -2.67 4.58
CA GLN A 227 -21.94 -3.78 4.13
C GLN A 227 -22.38 -3.54 2.69
N ILE A 228 -22.27 -4.57 1.85
CA ILE A 228 -22.72 -4.53 0.46
C ILE A 228 -23.73 -5.66 0.25
N ASP A 229 -24.99 -5.28 0.06
CA ASP A 229 -26.10 -6.22 -0.14
C ASP A 229 -26.35 -6.46 -1.63
N GLY A 230 -26.62 -7.72 -1.99
CA GLY A 230 -27.01 -8.12 -3.35
C GLY A 230 -25.86 -8.58 -4.26
N ILE A 231 -24.62 -8.54 -3.78
CA ILE A 231 -23.43 -9.06 -4.46
C ILE A 231 -22.49 -9.72 -3.44
N THR A 232 -21.75 -10.75 -3.85
CA THR A 232 -20.73 -11.35 -2.99
C THR A 232 -19.41 -10.61 -3.16
N THR A 233 -18.85 -10.05 -2.08
CA THR A 233 -17.55 -9.37 -2.10
C THR A 233 -16.52 -10.10 -1.24
N GLU A 234 -15.26 -10.05 -1.65
CA GLU A 234 -14.13 -10.66 -0.95
C GLU A 234 -12.84 -9.87 -1.18
N LEU A 235 -11.82 -10.15 -0.35
CA LEU A 235 -10.47 -9.60 -0.51
C LEU A 235 -10.49 -8.06 -0.59
N LEU A 236 -11.09 -7.46 0.44
CA LEU A 236 -11.25 -6.01 0.60
C LEU A 236 -9.99 -5.40 1.21
N TYR A 237 -9.51 -4.31 0.62
CA TYR A 237 -8.33 -3.59 1.08
C TYR A 237 -8.63 -2.10 1.28
N PRO A 238 -8.23 -1.49 2.43
CA PRO A 238 -7.54 -2.15 3.54
C PRO A 238 -8.44 -3.17 4.28
N GLN A 239 -7.83 -4.19 4.91
CA GLN A 239 -8.58 -5.25 5.62
C GLN A 239 -9.33 -4.68 6.84
N GLN A 240 -8.73 -3.71 7.51
CA GLN A 240 -9.34 -2.94 8.58
C GLN A 240 -9.65 -1.54 8.07
N LEU A 241 -10.89 -1.09 8.25
CA LEU A 241 -11.30 0.24 7.79
C LEU A 241 -10.78 1.31 8.74
N PRO A 242 -10.10 2.36 8.23
CA PRO A 242 -9.69 3.49 9.05
C PRO A 242 -10.90 4.37 9.41
N ASP A 243 -10.70 5.23 10.41
CA ASP A 243 -11.65 6.32 10.70
C ASP A 243 -11.68 7.34 9.52
N LEU A 244 -12.81 8.02 9.32
CA LEU A 244 -12.95 9.07 8.30
C LEU A 244 -12.59 10.44 8.90
N PHE A 245 -11.63 11.12 8.27
CA PHE A 245 -11.21 12.47 8.66
C PHE A 245 -11.61 13.51 7.61
N ALA A 246 -11.90 14.74 8.05
CA ALA A 246 -12.32 15.81 7.15
C ALA A 246 -11.27 16.09 6.08
N GLY A 247 -11.69 16.17 4.82
CA GLY A 247 -10.79 16.40 3.68
C GLY A 247 -9.95 15.19 3.25
N GLU A 248 -10.08 14.03 3.90
CA GLU A 248 -9.37 12.80 3.53
C GLU A 248 -10.30 11.81 2.82
N GLN A 249 -9.94 11.40 1.61
CA GLN A 249 -10.65 10.36 0.88
C GLN A 249 -10.17 8.99 1.34
N VAL A 250 -11.10 8.12 1.72
CA VAL A 250 -10.81 6.70 1.95
C VAL A 250 -11.24 5.89 0.73
N THR A 251 -10.32 5.10 0.20
CA THR A 251 -10.56 4.23 -0.95
C THR A 251 -10.53 2.78 -0.49
N ILE A 252 -11.61 2.04 -0.74
CA ILE A 252 -11.66 0.59 -0.58
C ILE A 252 -11.61 -0.03 -1.96
N ILE A 253 -10.78 -1.05 -2.12
CA ILE A 253 -10.78 -1.89 -3.32
C ILE A 253 -11.10 -3.32 -2.96
N GLY A 254 -11.79 -4.04 -3.85
CA GLY A 254 -12.21 -5.41 -3.57
C GLY A 254 -12.55 -6.22 -4.81
N ARG A 255 -12.76 -7.52 -4.61
CA ARG A 255 -13.28 -8.44 -5.63
C ARG A 255 -14.75 -8.72 -5.39
N TYR A 256 -15.48 -9.00 -6.47
CA TYR A 256 -16.89 -9.36 -6.41
C TYR A 256 -17.25 -10.51 -7.36
N ARG A 257 -18.23 -11.33 -6.94
CA ARG A 257 -18.84 -12.40 -7.74
C ARG A 257 -20.35 -12.22 -7.86
N GLY A 258 -20.89 -12.68 -8.98
CA GLY A 258 -22.29 -12.46 -9.38
C GLY A 258 -22.47 -11.14 -10.12
N ASP A 259 -23.70 -10.72 -10.34
CA ASP A 259 -24.04 -9.47 -11.03
C ASP A 259 -25.35 -8.88 -10.51
N THR A 260 -25.42 -7.55 -10.48
CA THR A 260 -26.65 -6.83 -10.08
C THR A 260 -26.56 -5.36 -10.49
N ASN A 261 -27.69 -4.75 -10.81
CA ASN A 261 -27.80 -3.29 -11.01
C ASN A 261 -28.52 -2.61 -9.82
N GLY A 262 -28.67 -3.33 -8.71
CA GLY A 262 -29.50 -2.95 -7.58
C GLY A 262 -28.83 -3.19 -6.23
N ALA A 263 -27.50 -3.31 -6.18
CA ALA A 263 -26.81 -3.49 -4.91
C ALA A 263 -27.02 -2.27 -4.01
N THR A 264 -27.02 -2.50 -2.70
CA THR A 264 -27.07 -1.43 -1.71
C THR A 264 -25.78 -1.47 -0.91
N ILE A 265 -25.02 -0.38 -0.97
CA ILE A 265 -23.82 -0.19 -0.16
C ILE A 265 -24.21 0.62 1.06
N THR A 266 -24.01 0.06 2.25
CA THR A 266 -24.31 0.69 3.53
C THR A 266 -23.02 0.89 4.31
N LEU A 267 -22.71 2.15 4.60
CA LEU A 267 -21.66 2.57 5.51
C LEU A 267 -22.29 2.91 6.86
N THR A 268 -21.80 2.31 7.94
CA THR A 268 -22.18 2.68 9.30
C THR A 268 -20.96 3.12 10.09
N GLY A 269 -21.14 4.07 11.00
CA GLY A 269 -20.07 4.48 11.92
C GLY A 269 -20.61 5.42 13.00
N THR A 270 -19.74 5.86 13.90
CA THR A 270 -20.08 6.70 15.03
C THR A 270 -19.67 8.15 14.78
N VAL A 271 -20.64 9.07 14.88
CA VAL A 271 -20.44 10.53 14.79
C VAL A 271 -20.96 11.14 16.09
N ASN A 272 -20.11 11.83 16.85
CA ASN A 272 -20.48 12.43 18.15
C ASN A 272 -21.15 11.43 19.11
N GLY A 273 -20.65 10.20 19.16
CA GLY A 273 -21.23 9.12 20.00
C GLY A 273 -22.58 8.57 19.53
N GLN A 274 -23.07 9.01 18.37
CA GLN A 274 -24.30 8.50 17.76
C GLN A 274 -23.98 7.69 16.51
N GLN A 275 -24.65 6.55 16.36
CA GLN A 275 -24.53 5.75 15.15
C GLN A 275 -25.20 6.48 13.97
N GLN A 276 -24.45 6.63 12.88
CA GLN A 276 -24.90 7.21 11.62
C GLN A 276 -24.81 6.15 10.51
N THR A 277 -25.61 6.35 9.47
CA THR A 277 -25.67 5.45 8.32
C THR A 277 -25.73 6.25 7.03
N VAL A 278 -24.84 5.92 6.10
CA VAL A 278 -24.78 6.50 4.75
C VAL A 278 -24.97 5.37 3.74
N GLN A 279 -25.82 5.58 2.74
CA GLN A 279 -26.16 4.54 1.77
C GLN A 279 -25.99 5.01 0.34
N LEU A 280 -25.41 4.15 -0.49
CA LEU A 280 -25.47 4.24 -1.94
C LEU A 280 -26.39 3.13 -2.46
N ALA A 281 -27.56 3.52 -2.96
CA ALA A 281 -28.54 2.61 -3.54
C ALA A 281 -28.34 2.45 -5.06
N ASN A 282 -28.80 1.32 -5.60
CA ASN A 282 -28.71 0.99 -7.02
C ASN A 282 -27.26 0.96 -7.56
N ALA A 283 -26.33 0.49 -6.73
CA ALA A 283 -24.96 0.23 -7.15
C ALA A 283 -24.94 -0.87 -8.23
N ALA A 284 -24.20 -0.62 -9.30
CA ALA A 284 -24.10 -1.52 -10.45
C ALA A 284 -22.80 -2.32 -10.38
N PHE A 285 -22.95 -3.65 -10.43
CA PHE A 285 -21.91 -4.64 -10.52
C PHE A 285 -22.14 -5.44 -11.81
N PRO A 286 -21.42 -5.11 -12.90
CA PRO A 286 -21.72 -5.66 -14.23
C PRO A 286 -21.45 -7.16 -14.30
N GLY A 287 -22.31 -7.84 -15.06
CA GLY A 287 -22.23 -9.28 -15.34
C GLY A 287 -21.40 -9.65 -16.58
N ARG A 288 -20.96 -8.67 -17.36
CA ARG A 288 -20.20 -8.84 -18.61
C ARG A 288 -18.93 -8.00 -18.57
N ALA A 289 -18.05 -8.24 -19.53
CA ALA A 289 -16.84 -7.46 -19.72
C ALA A 289 -17.15 -5.95 -19.80
N GLY A 290 -16.33 -5.14 -19.15
CA GLY A 290 -16.41 -3.70 -19.19
C GLY A 290 -16.18 -3.02 -17.83
N GLY A 291 -16.21 -1.70 -17.85
CA GLY A 291 -15.88 -0.85 -16.70
C GLY A 291 -14.44 -0.35 -16.74
N ASP A 292 -13.90 0.00 -15.59
CA ASP A 292 -12.60 0.66 -15.46
C ASP A 292 -11.43 -0.34 -15.36
N SER A 293 -10.77 -0.65 -16.47
CA SER A 293 -9.78 -1.74 -16.55
C SER A 293 -8.54 -1.59 -15.67
N PHE A 294 -8.25 -0.40 -15.16
CA PHE A 294 -7.17 -0.18 -14.20
C PHE A 294 -7.44 -0.83 -12.83
N LEU A 295 -8.71 -1.12 -12.50
CA LEU A 295 -9.11 -1.63 -11.18
C LEU A 295 -8.53 -3.01 -10.87
N GLY A 296 -8.44 -3.91 -11.85
CA GLY A 296 -7.84 -5.24 -11.63
C GLY A 296 -6.40 -5.14 -11.17
N ARG A 297 -5.62 -4.27 -11.83
CA ARG A 297 -4.22 -4.02 -11.50
C ARG A 297 -4.06 -3.29 -10.17
N LEU A 298 -4.87 -2.26 -9.90
CA LEU A 298 -4.84 -1.56 -8.61
C LEU A 298 -5.17 -2.51 -7.43
N TRP A 299 -6.14 -3.40 -7.62
CA TRP A 299 -6.49 -4.41 -6.62
C TRP A 299 -5.31 -5.36 -6.37
N ALA A 300 -4.66 -5.82 -7.44
CA ALA A 300 -3.48 -6.68 -7.33
C ALA A 300 -2.32 -5.97 -6.63
N THR A 301 -2.08 -4.68 -6.92
CA THR A 301 -1.08 -3.86 -6.23
C THR A 301 -1.31 -3.85 -4.71
N ARG A 302 -2.53 -3.54 -4.25
CA ARG A 302 -2.83 -3.53 -2.81
C ARG A 302 -2.75 -4.90 -2.16
N ARG A 303 -3.23 -5.93 -2.86
CA ARG A 303 -3.12 -7.30 -2.36
C ARG A 303 -1.67 -7.76 -2.23
N ILE A 304 -0.82 -7.46 -3.21
CA ILE A 304 0.61 -7.79 -3.14
C ILE A 304 1.24 -7.08 -1.93
N GLY A 305 0.98 -5.78 -1.73
CA GLY A 305 1.49 -5.06 -0.55
C GLY A 305 1.06 -5.71 0.77
N ASP A 306 -0.20 -6.10 0.88
CA ASP A 306 -0.74 -6.81 2.04
C ASP A 306 -0.10 -8.20 2.27
N LEU A 307 0.13 -8.96 1.20
CA LEU A 307 0.81 -10.25 1.24
C LEU A 307 2.28 -10.10 1.65
N LEU A 308 3.01 -9.15 1.06
CA LEU A 308 4.39 -8.85 1.41
C LEU A 308 4.52 -8.42 2.88
N ASN A 309 3.61 -7.58 3.35
CA ASN A 309 3.57 -7.19 4.76
C ASN A 309 3.27 -8.39 5.67
N SER A 310 2.35 -9.28 5.26
CA SER A 310 2.04 -10.50 5.99
C SER A 310 3.23 -11.46 6.07
N ILE A 311 4.00 -11.59 4.98
CA ILE A 311 5.22 -12.40 4.94
C ILE A 311 6.28 -11.82 5.88
N ARG A 312 6.50 -10.49 5.85
CA ARG A 312 7.45 -9.82 6.75
C ARG A 312 7.08 -10.02 8.23
N LEU A 313 5.80 -9.88 8.58
CA LEU A 313 5.35 -9.93 9.97
C LEU A 313 5.19 -11.35 10.53
N ASN A 314 4.83 -12.32 9.70
CA ASN A 314 4.49 -13.68 10.16
C ASN A 314 5.43 -14.77 9.63
N GLY A 315 6.37 -14.42 8.75
CA GLY A 315 7.20 -15.35 8.01
C GLY A 315 6.55 -15.83 6.72
N GLU A 316 7.34 -16.52 5.92
CA GLU A 316 6.93 -17.08 4.63
C GLU A 316 6.04 -18.32 4.79
N SER A 317 5.13 -18.47 3.84
CA SER A 317 4.47 -19.74 3.55
C SER A 317 4.33 -19.87 2.03
N ASP A 318 4.38 -21.11 1.54
CA ASP A 318 4.24 -21.44 0.12
C ASP A 318 2.99 -20.76 -0.46
N GLU A 319 1.87 -20.72 0.27
CA GLU A 319 0.63 -20.10 -0.21
C GLU A 319 0.70 -18.58 -0.36
N LEU A 320 1.46 -17.89 0.51
CA LEU A 320 1.65 -16.45 0.43
C LEU A 320 2.57 -16.10 -0.73
N VAL A 321 3.69 -16.81 -0.86
CA VAL A 321 4.67 -16.63 -1.94
C VAL A 321 4.03 -16.92 -3.29
N ASP A 322 3.32 -18.06 -3.42
CA ASP A 322 2.53 -18.42 -4.61
C ASP A 322 1.58 -17.31 -5.00
N SER A 323 0.88 -16.72 -4.02
CA SER A 323 -0.08 -15.65 -4.28
C SER A 323 0.62 -14.38 -4.79
N VAL A 324 1.77 -14.02 -4.23
CA VAL A 324 2.56 -12.86 -4.68
C VAL A 324 3.05 -13.07 -6.11
N VAL A 325 3.65 -14.21 -6.41
CA VAL A 325 4.21 -14.51 -7.75
C VAL A 325 3.10 -14.57 -8.80
N ASN A 326 1.99 -15.26 -8.53
CA ASN A 326 0.88 -15.34 -9.47
C ASN A 326 0.26 -13.98 -9.78
N LEU A 327 0.12 -13.10 -8.78
CA LEU A 327 -0.39 -11.74 -8.99
C LEU A 327 0.64 -10.86 -9.70
N SER A 328 1.92 -10.97 -9.36
CA SER A 328 3.01 -10.26 -10.01
C SER A 328 3.03 -10.55 -11.51
N ILE A 329 3.05 -11.83 -11.89
CA ILE A 329 3.09 -12.25 -13.31
C ILE A 329 1.83 -11.80 -14.04
N ARG A 330 0.65 -12.06 -13.47
CA ARG A 330 -0.65 -11.72 -14.09
C ARG A 330 -0.80 -10.21 -14.31
N TYR A 331 -0.28 -9.37 -13.42
CA TYR A 331 -0.51 -7.92 -13.45
C TYR A 331 0.75 -7.09 -13.77
N GLY A 332 1.87 -7.75 -14.07
CA GLY A 332 3.15 -7.09 -14.36
C GLY A 332 3.60 -6.18 -13.23
N ILE A 333 3.56 -6.68 -11.99
CA ILE A 333 3.93 -5.92 -10.78
C ILE A 333 5.21 -6.50 -10.23
N ILE A 334 6.31 -5.74 -10.28
CA ILE A 334 7.60 -6.20 -9.77
C ILE A 334 7.53 -6.36 -8.24
N THR A 335 8.07 -7.47 -7.73
CA THR A 335 8.12 -7.78 -6.30
C THR A 335 9.47 -8.39 -5.94
N PRO A 336 9.87 -8.47 -4.66
CA PRO A 336 11.07 -9.21 -4.26
C PRO A 336 11.09 -10.66 -4.76
N TYR A 337 9.92 -11.29 -4.87
CA TYR A 337 9.75 -12.66 -5.37
C TYR A 337 9.68 -12.79 -6.90
N THR A 338 9.81 -11.68 -7.65
CA THR A 338 9.72 -11.71 -9.12
C THR A 338 10.64 -10.68 -9.76
N SER A 339 11.55 -11.15 -10.61
CA SER A 339 12.30 -10.30 -11.54
C SER A 339 11.86 -10.61 -12.97
N PHE A 340 11.54 -9.57 -13.75
CA PHE A 340 11.29 -9.72 -15.20
C PHE A 340 12.59 -9.64 -16.01
N LEU A 341 13.68 -10.22 -15.50
CA LEU A 341 14.89 -10.40 -16.29
C LEU A 341 14.61 -11.56 -17.27
N ILE A 342 14.40 -11.24 -18.55
CA ILE A 342 14.14 -12.26 -19.57
C ILE A 342 15.42 -13.03 -19.84
N GLU A 343 15.64 -14.12 -19.11
CA GLU A 343 16.62 -15.14 -19.48
C GLU A 343 16.04 -16.57 -19.38
N GLU A 344 14.81 -16.75 -18.89
CA GLU A 344 14.17 -18.07 -18.73
C GLU A 344 13.06 -18.31 -19.74
N ASP A 345 13.12 -19.48 -20.39
CA ASP A 345 12.03 -20.01 -21.23
C ASP A 345 10.82 -20.33 -20.33
N ASP A 346 9.64 -19.85 -20.71
CA ASP A 346 8.33 -20.35 -20.25
C ASP A 346 7.87 -19.97 -18.81
N ILE A 347 8.12 -18.75 -18.32
CA ILE A 347 7.57 -18.26 -17.02
C ILE A 347 6.03 -18.24 -16.93
N LEU A 348 5.33 -18.50 -18.05
CA LEU A 348 3.87 -18.57 -18.08
C LEU A 348 3.32 -19.96 -17.79
N SER A 349 4.09 -21.04 -18.01
CA SER A 349 3.72 -22.40 -17.62
C SER A 349 3.82 -22.63 -16.12
N GLU A 350 3.16 -23.69 -15.64
CA GLU A 350 3.29 -24.10 -14.24
C GLU A 350 4.75 -24.39 -13.86
N GLN A 351 5.54 -24.94 -14.78
CA GLN A 351 6.93 -25.30 -14.51
C GLN A 351 7.81 -24.06 -14.39
N GLY A 352 7.71 -23.11 -15.33
CA GLY A 352 8.52 -21.89 -15.29
C GLY A 352 8.19 -21.02 -14.08
N ARG A 353 6.92 -20.94 -13.67
CA ARG A 353 6.54 -20.24 -12.44
C ARG A 353 7.21 -20.81 -11.18
N ARG A 354 7.24 -22.14 -11.03
CA ARG A 354 7.91 -22.78 -9.88
C ARG A 354 9.41 -22.53 -9.90
N GLN A 355 10.05 -22.54 -11.07
CA GLN A 355 11.48 -22.24 -11.19
C GLN A 355 11.81 -20.80 -10.81
N ALA A 356 10.99 -19.84 -11.28
CA ALA A 356 11.11 -18.44 -10.89
C ALA A 356 10.88 -18.26 -9.38
N MET A 357 9.93 -18.98 -8.78
CA MET A 357 9.74 -18.94 -7.33
C MET A 357 10.98 -19.44 -6.58
N ASP A 358 11.45 -20.64 -6.88
CA ASP A 358 12.61 -21.26 -6.21
C ASP A 358 13.86 -20.36 -6.30
N SER A 359 14.04 -19.63 -7.41
CA SER A 359 15.20 -18.78 -7.62
C SER A 359 15.18 -17.48 -6.82
N PHE A 360 14.00 -16.91 -6.53
CA PHE A 360 13.86 -15.66 -5.78
C PHE A 360 13.46 -15.85 -4.32
N GLU A 361 12.92 -17.01 -3.93
CA GLU A 361 12.42 -17.26 -2.57
C GLU A 361 13.51 -17.17 -1.51
N GLU A 362 14.70 -17.72 -1.75
CA GLU A 362 15.80 -17.67 -0.76
C GLU A 362 16.26 -16.22 -0.50
N GLU A 363 16.40 -15.41 -1.55
CA GLU A 363 16.82 -14.00 -1.45
C GLU A 363 15.74 -13.12 -0.83
N ALA A 364 14.49 -13.28 -1.27
CA ALA A 364 13.35 -12.55 -0.75
C ALA A 364 13.06 -12.92 0.72
N GLY A 365 13.23 -14.19 1.10
CA GLY A 365 13.07 -14.66 2.46
C GLY A 365 14.12 -14.12 3.41
N GLU A 366 15.36 -13.97 2.97
CA GLU A 366 16.39 -13.29 3.76
C GLU A 366 16.05 -11.80 3.97
N LEU A 367 15.61 -11.09 2.93
CA LEU A 367 15.15 -9.68 3.06
C LEU A 367 13.94 -9.56 3.97
N ALA A 368 12.98 -10.48 3.87
CA ALA A 368 11.76 -10.48 4.67
C ALA A 368 12.02 -10.76 6.16
N ARG A 369 13.16 -11.34 6.53
CA ARG A 369 13.56 -11.60 7.93
C ARG A 369 14.30 -10.44 8.58
N LEU A 370 14.76 -9.46 7.82
CA LEU A 370 15.41 -8.28 8.37
C LEU A 370 14.36 -7.37 9.01
N SER A 371 14.45 -7.18 10.32
CA SER A 371 13.57 -6.25 11.04
C SER A 371 14.15 -4.84 11.16
N THR A 372 15.45 -4.65 10.92
CA THR A 372 16.15 -3.38 11.08
C THR A 372 17.23 -3.19 10.01
N GLY A 373 17.68 -1.96 9.82
CA GLY A 373 18.63 -1.55 8.78
C GLY A 373 17.93 -1.04 7.51
N ALA A 374 18.70 -0.39 6.63
CA ALA A 374 18.17 0.30 5.45
C ALA A 374 17.32 -0.62 4.56
N SER A 375 17.78 -1.85 4.29
CA SER A 375 17.03 -2.83 3.51
C SER A 375 15.69 -3.23 4.16
N ALA A 376 15.63 -3.32 5.49
CA ALA A 376 14.39 -3.62 6.20
C ALA A 376 13.38 -2.48 6.07
N VAL A 377 13.86 -1.23 6.19
CA VAL A 377 13.03 -0.03 6.03
C VAL A 377 12.59 0.12 4.57
N ASP A 378 13.46 -0.13 3.59
CA ASP A 378 13.12 -0.13 2.17
C ASP A 378 12.03 -1.16 1.83
N ALA A 379 12.15 -2.37 2.39
CA ALA A 379 11.14 -3.41 2.22
C ALA A 379 9.82 -3.04 2.92
N ALA A 380 9.88 -2.39 4.08
CA ALA A 380 8.71 -1.90 4.80
C ALA A 380 7.96 -0.82 4.02
N ASP A 381 8.67 0.21 3.58
CA ASP A 381 8.14 1.30 2.77
C ASP A 381 7.53 0.78 1.47
N ALA A 382 8.25 -0.09 0.75
CA ALA A 382 7.73 -0.66 -0.50
C ALA A 382 6.43 -1.46 -0.29
N ALA A 383 6.34 -2.23 0.80
CA ALA A 383 5.11 -2.96 1.13
C ALA A 383 3.96 -2.00 1.48
N LEU A 384 4.22 -0.96 2.28
CA LEU A 384 3.24 0.06 2.67
C LEU A 384 2.75 0.88 1.46
N ASP A 385 3.64 1.26 0.56
CA ASP A 385 3.32 1.98 -0.68
C ASP A 385 2.38 1.16 -1.56
N LEU A 386 2.67 -0.14 -1.75
CA LEU A 386 1.80 -1.04 -2.49
C LEU A 386 0.46 -1.22 -1.79
N GLN A 387 0.45 -1.43 -0.47
CA GLN A 387 -0.76 -1.67 0.33
C GLN A 387 -1.71 -0.47 0.35
N SER A 388 -1.16 0.76 0.29
CA SER A 388 -1.92 2.02 0.33
C SER A 388 -2.12 2.68 -1.04
N ALA A 389 -1.63 2.06 -2.13
CA ALA A 389 -1.63 2.62 -3.47
C ALA A 389 -3.00 3.16 -3.92
N ASN A 390 -3.04 4.38 -4.47
CA ASN A 390 -4.25 4.98 -5.07
C ASN A 390 -4.27 4.92 -6.60
N ALA A 391 -3.20 4.41 -7.20
CA ALA A 391 -3.07 4.19 -8.63
C ALA A 391 -2.33 2.85 -8.88
N PRO A 392 -2.55 2.18 -10.02
CA PRO A 392 -1.83 0.96 -10.35
C PRO A 392 -0.31 1.18 -10.34
N ALA A 393 0.45 0.21 -9.84
CA ALA A 393 1.92 0.26 -9.91
C ALA A 393 2.38 0.48 -11.36
N SER A 394 3.34 1.39 -11.58
CA SER A 394 3.86 1.66 -12.92
C SER A 394 4.85 0.58 -13.37
N VAL A 395 4.85 0.22 -14.66
CA VAL A 395 5.83 -0.72 -15.28
C VAL A 395 7.19 -0.05 -15.54
N VAL A 396 7.46 1.12 -14.98
CA VAL A 396 8.71 1.83 -15.27
C VAL A 396 9.83 1.08 -14.56
N MET A 397 10.61 0.31 -15.34
CA MET A 397 11.96 -0.10 -14.99
C MET A 397 12.83 1.15 -14.92
N SER A 398 12.62 1.98 -13.90
CA SER A 398 13.71 2.82 -13.44
C SER A 398 14.74 1.89 -12.82
N PRO A 399 16.04 2.12 -12.97
CA PRO A 399 17.05 1.45 -12.15
C PRO A 399 16.93 2.04 -10.74
N THR A 400 15.81 1.83 -10.06
CA THR A 400 15.81 1.74 -8.61
C THR A 400 16.61 0.48 -8.35
N PRO A 401 17.78 0.55 -7.68
CA PRO A 401 18.57 -0.64 -7.48
C PRO A 401 17.73 -1.60 -6.64
N ALA A 402 17.24 -2.67 -7.26
CA ALA A 402 17.11 -3.92 -6.52
C ALA A 402 18.48 -4.14 -5.84
N PRO A 403 18.53 -4.53 -4.55
CA PRO A 403 19.78 -4.74 -3.86
C PRO A 403 20.53 -5.90 -4.52
N THR A 404 21.34 -5.62 -5.54
CA THR A 404 22.20 -6.65 -6.14
C THR A 404 23.39 -6.85 -5.22
N MET A 405 23.41 -8.00 -4.54
CA MET A 405 24.58 -8.48 -3.81
C MET A 405 25.71 -8.77 -4.80
N SER A 406 26.84 -8.11 -4.62
CA SER A 406 28.07 -8.52 -5.29
C SER A 406 28.58 -9.81 -4.67
N ALA A 407 29.27 -10.66 -5.45
CA ALA A 407 29.71 -12.01 -5.08
C ALA A 407 30.63 -12.11 -3.82
N ASP A 408 30.95 -10.97 -3.19
CA ASP A 408 31.77 -10.86 -1.98
C ASP A 408 30.96 -10.41 -0.73
N GLY A 409 29.63 -10.48 -0.79
CA GLY A 409 28.77 -10.29 0.39
C GLY A 409 28.71 -8.85 0.94
N THR A 410 29.01 -7.86 0.09
CA THR A 410 28.84 -6.44 0.44
C THR A 410 27.75 -5.79 -0.41
N VAL A 411 26.79 -5.16 0.25
CA VAL A 411 25.73 -4.35 -0.35
C VAL A 411 26.32 -2.97 -0.67
N GLY A 412 26.39 -2.60 -1.95
CA GLY A 412 26.90 -1.30 -2.40
C GLY A 412 25.90 -0.57 -3.28
N MET A 413 25.60 0.69 -2.95
CA MET A 413 24.78 1.58 -3.78
C MET A 413 25.55 2.01 -5.04
N GLY A 414 25.00 1.71 -6.23
CA GLY A 414 25.39 2.39 -7.46
C GLY A 414 24.77 3.79 -7.50
N GLY A 415 25.61 4.83 -7.50
CA GLY A 415 25.15 6.23 -7.53
C GLY A 415 24.41 6.59 -8.82
N ALA A 416 23.24 7.21 -8.69
CA ALA A 416 22.43 7.68 -9.80
C ALA A 416 23.09 8.87 -10.52
N MET A 417 23.26 8.78 -11.85
CA MET A 417 23.25 9.96 -12.71
C MET A 417 21.82 10.23 -13.15
N THR A 418 21.37 11.45 -12.91
CA THR A 418 20.10 11.98 -13.38
C THR A 418 20.09 12.05 -14.91
N GLU A 419 19.13 11.37 -15.55
CA GLU A 419 18.77 11.66 -16.94
C GLU A 419 17.30 12.10 -17.03
N THR A 420 17.11 13.20 -17.74
CA THR A 420 15.89 13.98 -17.87
C THR A 420 14.79 13.24 -18.62
N ALA A 421 13.56 13.38 -18.12
CA ALA A 421 12.32 12.92 -18.73
C ALA A 421 12.22 13.23 -20.24
N GLN A 422 11.89 12.20 -21.03
CA GLN A 422 11.35 12.35 -22.39
C GLN A 422 9.89 11.88 -22.44
N GLU A 423 9.10 12.63 -23.19
CA GLU A 423 7.67 12.51 -23.43
C GLU A 423 7.22 11.16 -24.03
N PRO A 424 5.93 10.79 -23.91
CA PRO A 424 5.45 9.48 -24.33
C PRO A 424 5.26 9.41 -25.86
N GLY A 425 5.76 8.32 -26.45
CA GLY A 425 5.33 7.85 -27.77
C GLY A 425 6.18 8.30 -28.95
N VAL A 426 7.33 7.66 -29.14
CA VAL A 426 7.92 7.42 -30.47
C VAL A 426 8.61 6.05 -30.43
N LEU A 427 8.36 5.22 -31.45
CA LEU A 427 9.09 3.97 -31.71
C LEU A 427 10.61 4.26 -31.76
N GLY A 428 11.32 3.97 -30.67
CA GLY A 428 12.78 4.08 -30.59
C GLY A 428 13.42 2.86 -31.22
N TYR A 429 14.19 3.06 -32.29
CA TYR A 429 15.01 2.03 -32.92
C TYR A 429 16.41 2.07 -32.30
N ASP A 430 16.76 1.11 -31.43
CA ASP A 430 18.16 0.86 -31.11
C ASP A 430 18.72 -0.11 -32.13
N ALA A 431 19.50 0.43 -33.06
CA ALA A 431 20.22 -0.31 -34.08
C ALA A 431 21.67 -0.50 -33.63
N ASP A 432 21.93 -1.45 -32.71
CA ASP A 432 23.31 -1.88 -32.46
C ASP A 432 23.44 -3.32 -31.96
N ASP A 433 22.79 -4.27 -32.62
CA ASP A 433 23.21 -5.68 -32.58
C ASP A 433 23.08 -6.28 -33.99
N GLY A 434 24.18 -6.85 -34.48
CA GLY A 434 24.37 -7.29 -35.88
C GLY A 434 23.54 -8.49 -36.34
N GLU A 435 22.44 -8.82 -35.67
CA GLU A 435 21.40 -9.76 -36.12
C GLU A 435 20.05 -9.05 -36.03
N GLY A 436 19.38 -8.84 -37.17
CA GLY A 436 18.20 -7.97 -37.30
C GLY A 436 16.91 -8.50 -36.69
N PHE A 437 16.92 -8.88 -35.41
CA PHE A 437 15.73 -9.23 -34.64
C PHE A 437 15.31 -8.04 -33.76
N PHE A 438 14.04 -7.64 -33.88
CA PHE A 438 13.44 -6.60 -33.05
C PHE A 438 13.45 -7.06 -31.58
N ARG A 439 14.00 -6.24 -30.68
CA ARG A 439 13.86 -6.40 -29.23
C ARG A 439 13.27 -5.12 -28.65
N PRO A 440 12.11 -5.16 -27.99
CA PRO A 440 11.54 -3.97 -27.36
C PRO A 440 12.41 -3.55 -26.17
N ALA A 441 12.53 -2.24 -25.97
CA ALA A 441 13.30 -1.66 -24.86
C ALA A 441 12.75 -2.03 -23.47
N ASN A 442 11.44 -2.31 -23.38
CA ASN A 442 10.80 -2.81 -22.17
C ASN A 442 10.11 -4.14 -22.49
N PRO A 443 10.49 -5.25 -21.83
CA PRO A 443 9.91 -6.56 -22.09
C PRO A 443 8.55 -6.82 -21.45
N VAL A 444 8.07 -5.89 -20.62
CA VAL A 444 6.73 -5.94 -20.05
C VAL A 444 5.96 -4.71 -20.52
N GLN A 445 4.77 -4.90 -21.07
CA GLN A 445 3.88 -3.81 -21.44
C GLN A 445 2.48 -4.00 -20.88
N THR A 446 1.86 -2.91 -20.43
CA THR A 446 0.45 -2.91 -20.03
C THR A 446 -0.35 -2.14 -21.07
N VAL A 447 -1.36 -2.78 -21.64
CA VAL A 447 -2.25 -2.19 -22.64
C VAL A 447 -3.69 -2.43 -22.20
N ALA A 448 -4.47 -1.36 -22.07
CA ALA A 448 -5.90 -1.39 -21.69
C ALA A 448 -6.25 -2.33 -20.52
N GLY A 449 -5.37 -2.45 -19.52
CA GLY A 449 -5.57 -3.28 -18.33
C GLY A 449 -5.01 -4.71 -18.41
N LYS A 450 -4.58 -5.16 -19.58
CA LYS A 450 -3.86 -6.44 -19.78
C LYS A 450 -2.36 -6.24 -19.74
N THR A 451 -1.65 -7.26 -19.26
CA THR A 451 -0.18 -7.28 -19.21
C THR A 451 0.34 -8.27 -20.23
N PHE A 452 1.30 -7.82 -21.04
CA PHE A 452 1.97 -8.58 -22.07
C PHE A 452 3.47 -8.71 -21.75
N LEU A 453 4.00 -9.90 -21.98
CA LEU A 453 5.41 -10.23 -21.87
C LEU A 453 5.99 -10.45 -23.27
N TRP A 454 7.15 -9.87 -23.54
CA TRP A 454 7.89 -10.12 -24.77
C TRP A 454 8.79 -11.34 -24.61
N GLN A 455 8.50 -12.43 -25.32
CA GLN A 455 9.24 -13.69 -25.27
C GLN A 455 9.33 -14.29 -26.67
N ASP A 456 10.52 -14.74 -27.06
CA ASP A 456 10.76 -15.41 -28.36
C ASP A 456 10.25 -14.67 -29.60
N GLY A 457 10.21 -13.33 -29.55
CA GLY A 457 9.70 -12.52 -30.65
C GLY A 457 8.20 -12.26 -30.64
N ILE A 458 7.48 -12.74 -29.62
CA ILE A 458 6.03 -12.69 -29.51
C ILE A 458 5.62 -11.92 -28.25
N TRP A 459 4.66 -11.01 -28.37
CA TRP A 459 3.98 -10.43 -27.21
C TRP A 459 2.91 -11.39 -26.69
N THR A 460 3.06 -11.89 -25.48
CA THR A 460 2.15 -12.88 -24.90
C THR A 460 1.38 -12.29 -23.72
N ASP A 461 0.05 -12.30 -23.81
CA ASP A 461 -0.86 -11.97 -22.70
C ASP A 461 -0.59 -12.89 -21.51
N THR A 462 -0.27 -12.31 -20.35
CA THR A 462 0.03 -13.04 -19.10
C THR A 462 -1.11 -13.93 -18.58
N THR A 463 -2.33 -13.76 -19.10
CA THR A 463 -3.47 -14.65 -18.83
C THR A 463 -3.47 -15.92 -19.68
N PHE A 464 -2.64 -15.98 -20.72
CA PHE A 464 -2.40 -17.20 -21.49
C PHE A 464 -1.69 -18.24 -20.64
N ASN A 465 -2.21 -19.46 -20.67
CA ASN A 465 -1.61 -20.61 -20.01
C ASN A 465 -1.31 -21.68 -21.08
N PRO A 466 -0.04 -21.91 -21.44
CA PRO A 466 0.32 -22.86 -22.50
C PRO A 466 0.01 -24.33 -22.15
N ASP A 467 -0.15 -24.66 -20.87
CA ASP A 467 -0.49 -26.01 -20.40
C ASP A 467 -1.97 -26.36 -20.59
N THR A 468 -2.84 -25.34 -20.71
CA THR A 468 -4.30 -25.52 -20.69
C THR A 468 -5.05 -24.84 -21.83
N MET A 469 -4.40 -23.95 -22.58
CA MET A 469 -5.01 -23.21 -23.70
C MET A 469 -4.33 -23.58 -25.02
N GLU A 470 -5.14 -23.81 -26.06
CA GLU A 470 -4.69 -23.91 -27.44
C GLU A 470 -4.93 -22.57 -28.15
N THR A 471 -3.96 -22.13 -28.97
CA THR A 471 -4.09 -20.89 -29.74
C THR A 471 -4.87 -21.11 -31.04
N ILE A 472 -5.67 -20.12 -31.41
CA ILE A 472 -6.27 -20.00 -32.73
C ILE A 472 -5.41 -19.03 -33.55
N ASP A 473 -4.73 -19.56 -34.56
CA ASP A 473 -3.88 -18.76 -35.44
C ASP A 473 -4.73 -17.88 -36.36
N ILE A 474 -4.39 -16.58 -36.39
CA ILE A 474 -5.00 -15.59 -37.27
C ILE A 474 -3.88 -14.88 -38.01
N THR A 475 -3.92 -14.90 -39.34
CA THR A 475 -2.94 -14.22 -40.16
C THR A 475 -3.11 -12.71 -40.07
N PHE A 476 -2.02 -11.98 -39.84
CA PHE A 476 -2.02 -10.52 -39.75
C PHE A 476 -2.66 -9.88 -40.99
N LEU A 477 -3.58 -8.94 -40.77
CA LEU A 477 -4.36 -8.23 -41.81
C LEU A 477 -5.22 -9.13 -42.73
N SER A 478 -5.54 -10.37 -42.33
CA SER A 478 -6.52 -11.21 -43.04
C SER A 478 -7.97 -10.77 -42.79
N ASP A 479 -8.93 -11.35 -43.52
CA ASP A 479 -10.35 -11.10 -43.27
C ASP A 479 -10.74 -11.55 -41.84
N GLU A 480 -10.18 -12.67 -41.36
CA GLU A 480 -10.37 -13.18 -39.99
C GLU A 480 -9.82 -12.22 -38.93
N TYR A 481 -8.71 -11.52 -39.22
CA TYR A 481 -8.16 -10.48 -38.34
C TYR A 481 -9.16 -9.33 -38.15
N PHE A 482 -9.80 -8.87 -39.24
CA PHE A 482 -10.81 -7.82 -39.16
C PHE A 482 -12.11 -8.30 -38.53
N ASP A 483 -12.51 -9.56 -38.76
CA ASP A 483 -13.65 -10.18 -38.07
C ASP A 483 -13.43 -10.22 -36.55
N LEU A 484 -12.21 -10.54 -36.10
CA LEU A 484 -11.84 -10.49 -34.68
C LEU A 484 -11.99 -9.08 -34.10
N LEU A 485 -11.56 -8.04 -34.81
CA LEU A 485 -11.70 -6.64 -34.38
C LEU A 485 -13.15 -6.15 -34.38
N ILE A 486 -14.01 -6.69 -35.25
CA ILE A 486 -15.44 -6.40 -35.24
C ILE A 486 -16.10 -7.05 -34.02
N GLN A 487 -15.69 -8.27 -33.69
CA GLN A 487 -16.21 -9.01 -32.53
C GLN A 487 -15.71 -8.43 -31.20
N PHE A 488 -14.43 -8.05 -31.13
CA PHE A 488 -13.76 -7.52 -29.96
C PHE A 488 -13.09 -6.17 -30.30
N PRO A 489 -13.84 -5.06 -30.29
CA PRO A 489 -13.29 -3.74 -30.67
C PRO A 489 -12.08 -3.31 -29.85
N ASP A 490 -12.02 -3.70 -28.57
CA ASP A 490 -10.90 -3.39 -27.67
C ASP A 490 -9.62 -4.14 -28.03
N ALA A 491 -9.73 -5.24 -28.79
CA ALA A 491 -8.57 -6.02 -29.22
C ALA A 491 -7.60 -5.22 -30.08
N GLY A 492 -8.08 -4.19 -30.79
CA GLY A 492 -7.23 -3.32 -31.61
C GLY A 492 -6.11 -2.64 -30.82
N GLN A 493 -6.30 -2.40 -29.53
CA GLN A 493 -5.25 -1.85 -28.68
C GLN A 493 -4.13 -2.87 -28.42
N TYR A 494 -4.49 -4.14 -28.17
CA TYR A 494 -3.54 -5.23 -27.94
C TYR A 494 -2.77 -5.58 -29.21
N LEU A 495 -3.47 -5.66 -30.34
CA LEU A 495 -2.87 -6.01 -31.64
C LEU A 495 -1.97 -4.89 -32.20
N ALA A 496 -1.97 -3.70 -31.59
CA ALA A 496 -1.03 -2.62 -31.92
C ALA A 496 0.38 -2.86 -31.36
N LEU A 497 0.56 -3.86 -30.48
CA LEU A 497 1.87 -4.22 -29.91
C LEU A 497 2.85 -4.77 -30.96
N GLY A 498 2.34 -5.42 -32.01
CA GLY A 498 3.15 -6.01 -33.08
C GLY A 498 2.35 -6.90 -34.02
N ASP A 499 3.04 -7.50 -34.97
CA ASP A 499 2.53 -8.51 -35.90
C ASP A 499 2.59 -9.94 -35.33
N GLN A 500 3.18 -10.11 -34.14
CA GLN A 500 3.22 -11.36 -33.38
C GLN A 500 2.72 -11.12 -31.96
N VAL A 501 1.45 -11.50 -31.71
CA VAL A 501 0.78 -11.29 -30.43
C VAL A 501 -0.07 -12.50 -30.09
N ILE A 502 0.08 -13.05 -28.88
CA ILE A 502 -0.87 -13.99 -28.27
C ILE A 502 -1.74 -13.18 -27.30
N VAL A 503 -3.06 -13.16 -27.53
CA VAL A 503 -4.03 -12.44 -26.70
C VAL A 503 -5.18 -13.35 -26.28
N VAL A 504 -5.59 -13.26 -25.02
CA VAL A 504 -6.74 -14.02 -24.50
C VAL A 504 -7.97 -13.10 -24.45
N LEU A 505 -8.97 -13.44 -25.26
CA LEU A 505 -10.24 -12.71 -25.37
C LEU A 505 -11.39 -13.64 -25.00
N ASP A 506 -12.18 -13.25 -23.99
CA ASP A 506 -13.31 -14.05 -23.46
C ASP A 506 -12.93 -15.52 -23.16
N GLY A 507 -11.69 -15.74 -22.69
CA GLY A 507 -11.15 -17.06 -22.34
C GLY A 507 -10.64 -17.90 -23.52
N THR A 508 -10.60 -17.34 -24.73
CA THR A 508 -10.01 -18.00 -25.92
C THR A 508 -8.70 -17.32 -26.30
N ALA A 509 -7.65 -18.11 -26.52
CA ALA A 509 -6.33 -17.61 -26.93
C ALA A 509 -6.25 -17.47 -28.46
N TYR A 510 -5.88 -16.29 -28.94
CA TYR A 510 -5.67 -15.99 -30.35
C TYR A 510 -4.20 -15.63 -30.57
N GLN A 511 -3.57 -16.26 -31.55
CA GLN A 511 -2.20 -15.96 -31.94
C GLN A 511 -2.18 -15.27 -33.30
N ILE A 512 -1.71 -14.03 -33.33
CA ILE A 512 -1.46 -13.33 -34.57
C ILE A 512 -0.13 -13.82 -35.14
N VAL A 513 -0.18 -14.31 -36.37
CA VAL A 513 0.99 -14.79 -37.11
C VAL A 513 1.25 -13.87 -38.31
N PRO A 514 2.53 -13.59 -38.65
CA PRO A 514 2.85 -12.72 -39.77
C PRO A 514 2.38 -13.33 -41.10
N GLU A 515 2.10 -12.47 -42.08
CA GLU A 515 1.78 -12.90 -43.44
C GLU A 515 3.04 -13.56 -44.06
N VAL A 516 2.93 -14.82 -44.46
CA VAL A 516 4.04 -15.52 -45.12
C VAL A 516 4.18 -14.96 -46.53
N THR A 517 5.09 -14.00 -46.73
CA THR A 517 5.51 -13.60 -48.08
C THR A 517 6.37 -14.71 -48.69
N GLU A 518 5.82 -15.43 -49.69
CA GLU A 518 6.56 -16.36 -50.55
C GLU A 518 7.61 -15.67 -51.45
#